data_AF-A0A673AJR0-F1
#
_entry.id   AF-A0A673AJR0-F1
#
_cell.length_a   1.000
_cell.length_b   1.000
_cell.length_c   1.000
_cell.angle_alpha   90.00
_cell.angle_beta   90.00
_cell.angle_gamma   90.00
#
_symmetry.space_group_name_H-M   'P 1'
#
loop_
_entity.id
_entity.type
_entity.pdbx_description
1 polymer ?
#
loop_
_entity_poly.entity_id
_entity_poly.type
_entity_poly.pdbx_seq_one_letter_code
_entity_poly.pdbx_strand_id
1 'polypeptide(L)' 'MVASGEVWKLLQVQNGTPPSTNYNGVDAVHACNILQQLKALYDEAQLTDIVVEVDHGKTFSCHRNVLAAISPYFSKYYEV' A
#
# COMPACT_ATOMS: atom_id res chain seq x y z
N MET A 1 16.10 12.61 29.66
CA MET A 1 16.55 13.27 28.41
C MET A 1 16.35 12.25 27.28
N VAL A 2 15.24 12.30 26.55
CA VAL A 2 14.91 11.31 25.50
C VAL A 2 15.05 11.95 24.12
N ALA A 3 15.77 11.21 23.29
CA ALA A 3 16.00 11.27 21.85
C ALA A 3 15.25 12.35 21.05
N SER A 4 16.02 13.19 20.38
CA SER A 4 15.60 13.89 19.17
C SER A 4 16.73 13.78 18.14
N GLY A 5 16.41 13.27 16.96
CA GLY A 5 17.18 13.59 15.76
C GLY A 5 17.92 12.45 15.06
N GLU A 6 17.21 11.41 14.61
CA GLU A 6 17.71 10.53 13.52
C GLU A 6 16.85 10.65 12.25
N VAL A 7 16.56 11.88 11.83
CA VAL A 7 15.78 12.18 10.60
C VAL A 7 16.66 12.49 9.37
N TRP A 8 17.98 12.19 9.39
CA TRP A 8 18.89 12.71 8.36
C TRP A 8 19.71 11.66 7.57
N LYS A 9 19.33 10.38 7.56
CA LYS A 9 20.12 9.35 6.85
C LYS A 9 19.40 8.66 5.68
N LEU A 10 18.65 9.42 4.87
CA LEU A 10 18.12 8.92 3.58
C LEU A 10 18.29 9.92 2.42
N LEU A 11 19.52 10.44 2.28
CA LEU A 11 20.02 10.98 1.01
C LEU A 11 21.39 10.36 0.75
N GLN A 12 21.39 9.09 0.38
CA GLN A 12 22.55 8.46 -0.26
C GLN A 12 22.31 8.51 -1.77
N VAL A 13 22.84 9.56 -2.39
CA VAL A 13 23.20 9.55 -3.82
C VAL A 13 24.22 8.42 -3.99
N GLN A 14 23.89 7.37 -4.76
CA GLN A 14 24.88 6.48 -5.34
C GLN A 14 24.74 6.47 -6.85
N ASN A 15 25.58 7.30 -7.47
CA ASN A 15 25.90 7.27 -8.89
C ASN A 15 27.05 6.26 -9.07
N GLY A 16 26.72 5.04 -9.45
CA GLY A 16 27.65 3.97 -9.75
C GLY A 16 26.85 2.72 -10.11
N THR A 17 26.76 2.39 -11.39
CA THR A 17 26.03 1.21 -11.87
C THR A 17 26.66 -0.04 -11.25
N PRO A 18 25.95 -0.78 -10.37
CA PRO A 18 26.43 -2.08 -9.93
C PRO A 18 26.45 -3.06 -11.11
N PRO A 19 27.28 -4.12 -11.06
CA PRO A 19 27.36 -5.12 -12.11
C PRO A 19 25.97 -5.66 -12.42
N SER A 20 25.70 -5.96 -13.69
CA SER A 20 24.48 -6.60 -14.18
C SER A 20 24.39 -8.05 -13.68
N THR A 21 24.34 -8.20 -12.36
CA THR A 21 23.80 -9.36 -11.69
C THR A 21 22.31 -9.28 -11.94
N ASN A 22 21.76 -10.30 -12.59
CA ASN A 22 20.32 -10.51 -12.71
C ASN A 22 19.75 -10.65 -11.30
N TYR A 23 19.51 -9.51 -10.64
CA TYR A 23 18.94 -9.45 -9.32
C TYR A 23 17.47 -9.77 -9.54
N ASN A 24 17.00 -10.89 -9.01
CA ASN A 24 15.58 -11.23 -9.07
C ASN A 24 14.70 -10.26 -8.25
N GLY A 25 15.15 -9.05 -7.93
CA GLY A 25 14.36 -7.86 -7.59
C GLY A 25 13.40 -7.93 -6.41
N VAL A 26 13.25 -9.08 -5.77
CA VAL A 26 12.22 -9.29 -4.75
C VAL A 26 12.74 -8.83 -3.41
N ASP A 27 12.50 -7.56 -3.10
CA ASP A 27 12.58 -7.08 -1.73
C ASP A 27 11.47 -7.73 -0.91
N ALA A 28 11.85 -8.52 0.10
CA ALA A 28 10.92 -9.29 0.91
C ALA A 28 9.96 -8.39 1.73
N VAL A 29 10.33 -7.12 1.95
CA VAL A 29 9.55 -6.16 2.74
C VAL A 29 8.63 -5.31 1.86
N HIS A 30 8.81 -5.33 0.54
CA HIS A 30 8.09 -4.48 -0.41
C HIS A 30 6.58 -4.56 -0.25
N ALA A 31 6.02 -5.77 -0.23
CA ALA A 31 4.57 -5.97 -0.08
C ALA A 31 4.05 -5.42 1.26
N CYS A 32 4.84 -5.55 2.35
CA CYS A 32 4.47 -5.01 3.65
C CYS A 32 4.40 -3.48 3.62
N ASN A 33 5.41 -2.83 3.02
CA ASN A 33 5.46 -1.38 2.90
C ASN A 33 4.28 -0.85 2.06
N ILE A 34 3.93 -1.53 0.97
CA ILE A 34 2.78 -1.17 0.13
C ILE A 34 1.46 -1.29 0.92
N LEU A 35 1.25 -2.39 1.65
CA LEU A 35 0.03 -2.56 2.46
C LEU A 35 -0.08 -1.53 3.58
N GLN A 36 1.04 -1.15 4.20
CA GLN A 36 1.08 -0.08 5.21
C GLN A 36 0.69 1.27 4.61
N GLN A 37 1.19 1.60 3.42
CA GLN A 37 0.83 2.84 2.72
C GLN A 37 -0.64 2.84 2.28
N LEU A 38 -1.16 1.73 1.74
CA LEU A 38 -2.58 1.60 1.41
C LEU A 38 -3.48 1.75 2.63
N LYS A 39 -3.05 1.25 3.80
CA LYS A 39 -3.75 1.45 5.05
C LYS A 39 -3.77 2.92 5.48
N ALA A 40 -2.65 3.63 5.39
CA ALA A 40 -2.61 5.07 5.69
C ALA A 40 -3.56 5.87 4.78
N LEU A 41 -3.56 5.57 3.48
CA LEU A 41 -4.49 6.18 2.53
C LEU A 41 -5.96 5.88 2.86
N TYR A 42 -6.26 4.65 3.29
CA TYR A 42 -7.61 4.28 3.74
C TYR A 42 -8.05 5.09 4.96
N ASP A 43 -7.18 5.24 5.97
CA ASP A 43 -7.49 5.98 7.19
C ASP A 43 -7.72 7.48 6.92
N GLU A 44 -7.06 8.04 5.91
CA GLU A 44 -7.26 9.41 5.43
C GLU A 44 -8.37 9.55 4.37
N ALA A 45 -9.08 8.46 4.06
CA ALA A 45 -10.09 8.39 2.99
C ALA A 45 -9.58 8.81 1.59
N GLN A 46 -8.28 8.72 1.36
CA GLN A 46 -7.64 9.09 0.10
C GLN A 46 -7.69 7.95 -0.92
N LEU A 47 -7.88 8.33 -2.18
CA LEU A 47 -7.90 7.42 -3.34
C LEU A 47 -8.92 6.27 -3.21
N THR A 48 -9.91 6.40 -2.31
CA THR A 48 -11.02 5.47 -2.23
C THR A 48 -11.96 5.68 -3.42
N ASP A 49 -12.23 4.62 -4.16
CA ASP A 49 -12.96 4.66 -5.43
C ASP A 49 -14.35 4.01 -5.35
N ILE A 50 -14.67 3.38 -4.22
CA ILE A 50 -15.95 2.75 -3.96
C ILE A 50 -16.44 3.07 -2.54
N VAL A 51 -17.76 3.12 -2.37
CA VAL A 51 -18.44 3.15 -1.07
C VAL A 51 -19.25 1.87 -0.95
N VAL A 52 -19.00 1.11 0.12
CA VAL A 52 -19.75 -0.09 0.42
C VAL A 52 -20.74 0.23 1.52
N GLU A 53 -22.03 0.03 1.25
CA GLU A 53 -23.08 0.03 2.25
C GLU A 53 -23.23 -1.38 2.84
N VAL A 54 -23.28 -1.45 4.16
CA VAL A 54 -23.55 -2.65 4.94
C VAL A 54 -24.80 -2.45 5.80
N ASP A 55 -25.19 -3.49 6.54
CA ASP A 55 -26.43 -3.52 7.31
C ASP A 55 -26.71 -2.21 8.08
N HIS A 56 -27.98 -1.82 8.02
CA HIS A 56 -28.53 -0.62 8.67
C HIS A 56 -27.93 0.70 8.17
N GLY A 57 -27.58 0.79 6.88
CA GLY A 57 -27.15 2.03 6.23
C GLY A 57 -25.75 2.50 6.66
N LYS A 58 -24.96 1.63 7.30
CA LYS A 58 -23.56 1.93 7.60
C LYS A 58 -22.76 1.86 6.30
N THR A 59 -21.89 2.83 6.09
CA THR A 59 -21.06 2.87 4.88
C THR A 59 -19.57 2.97 5.22
N PHE A 60 -18.74 2.46 4.31
CA PHE A 60 -17.30 2.71 4.33
C PHE A 60 -16.77 2.93 2.91
N SER A 61 -15.93 3.94 2.76
CA SER A 61 -15.17 4.18 1.52
C SER A 61 -13.89 3.34 1.54
N CYS A 62 -13.57 2.68 0.44
CA CYS A 62 -12.39 1.80 0.38
C CYS A 62 -11.82 1.69 -1.05
N HIS A 63 -10.71 0.97 -1.18
CA HIS A 63 -10.05 0.70 -2.46
C HIS A 63 -10.57 -0.60 -3.07
N ARG A 64 -11.16 -0.52 -4.27
CA ARG A 64 -11.74 -1.66 -4.98
C ARG A 64 -10.75 -2.79 -5.22
N ASN A 65 -9.54 -2.43 -5.62
CA ASN A 65 -8.45 -3.38 -5.91
C ASN A 65 -8.02 -4.17 -4.66
N VAL A 66 -7.98 -3.53 -3.48
CA VAL A 66 -7.65 -4.20 -2.22
C VAL A 66 -8.74 -5.21 -1.86
N LEU A 67 -10.02 -4.83 -1.94
CA LEU A 67 -11.12 -5.76 -1.68
C LEU A 67 -11.15 -6.93 -2.67
N ALA A 68 -10.97 -6.66 -3.96
CA ALA A 68 -10.95 -7.68 -5.00
C ALA A 68 -9.80 -8.69 -4.81
N ALA A 69 -8.64 -8.23 -4.33
CA ALA A 69 -7.47 -9.09 -4.12
C ALA A 69 -7.64 -10.08 -2.95
N ILE A 70 -8.43 -9.73 -1.93
CA ILE A 70 -8.58 -10.54 -0.70
C ILE A 70 -9.90 -11.31 -0.63
N SER A 71 -10.89 -10.95 -1.45
CA SER A 71 -12.24 -11.50 -1.37
C SER A 71 -12.76 -11.91 -2.76
N PRO A 72 -12.98 -13.22 -2.99
CA PRO A 72 -13.60 -13.71 -4.22
C PRO A 72 -14.98 -13.12 -4.48
N TYR A 73 -15.69 -12.70 -3.43
CA TYR A 73 -16.97 -12.01 -3.57
C TYR A 73 -16.77 -10.71 -4.33
N PHE A 74 -15.90 -9.82 -3.84
CA PHE A 74 -15.66 -8.52 -4.47
C PHE A 74 -14.96 -8.66 -5.82
N SER A 75 -14.06 -9.63 -6.00
CA SER A 75 -13.38 -9.86 -7.28
C SER A 75 -14.37 -10.03 -8.45
N LYS A 76 -15.44 -10.82 -8.25
CA LYS A 76 -16.42 -11.16 -9.29
C LYS A 76 -17.31 -10.00 -9.75
N TYR A 77 -17.47 -8.95 -8.92
CA TYR A 77 -18.30 -7.80 -9.27
C TYR A 77 -17.54 -6.75 -10.11
N TYR A 78 -16.24 -6.94 -10.32
CA TYR A 78 -15.38 -5.95 -10.96
C TYR A 78 -14.51 -6.51 -12.09
N GLU A 79 -14.75 -7.75 -12.54
CA GLU A 79 -14.29 -8.21 -13.86
C GLU A 79 -15.12 -7.52 -14.95
N VAL A 80 -14.41 -6.90 -15.90
CA VAL A 80 -14.97 -6.33 -17.14
C VAL A 80 -15.11 -7.43 -18.18
#